data_AF-A0A4Q4XCS2-F1
#
_entry.id   AF-A0A4Q4XCS2-F1
#
_cell.length_a   1.000
_cell.length_b   1.000
_cell.length_c   1.000
_cell.angle_alpha   90.00
_cell.angle_beta   90.00
_cell.angle_gamma   90.00
#
_symmetry.space_group_name_H-M   'P 1'
#
loop_
_entity.id
_entity.type
_entity.pdbx_description
1 polymer ?
#
loop_
_entity_poly.entity_id
_entity_poly.type
_entity_poly.pdbx_seq_one_letter_code
_entity_poly.pdbx_strand_id
1 'polypeptide(L)' 'MSAIVPREQLDTARRFKQLYARYQRNRDLIAVGAYARGSDPVTDQAIARYPDMEAFLQQGMFENESREHTLEKMHGVLA' A
#
# COMPACT_ATOMS: atom_id res chain seq x y z
N MET A 1 -18.63 1.72 -4.14
CA MET A 1 -17.77 2.20 -3.03
C MET A 1 -17.93 3.70 -2.78
N SER A 2 -17.95 4.56 -3.79
CA SER A 2 -17.97 6.03 -3.61
C SER A 2 -19.22 6.64 -2.95
N ALA A 3 -20.31 5.88 -2.79
CA ALA A 3 -21.55 6.37 -2.19
C ALA A 3 -21.66 6.14 -0.67
N ILE A 4 -20.69 5.43 -0.05
CA ILE A 4 -20.78 5.00 1.36
C ILE A 4 -19.55 5.35 2.20
N VAL A 5 -18.54 6.02 1.63
CA VAL A 5 -17.32 6.44 2.34
C VAL A 5 -16.95 7.89 2.03
N PRO A 6 -16.35 8.63 3.00
CA PRO A 6 -15.80 9.96 2.76
C PRO A 6 -14.77 9.99 1.64
N ARG A 7 -14.62 11.16 1.00
CA ARG A 7 -13.68 11.37 -0.10
C ARG A 7 -12.23 11.09 0.31
N GLU A 8 -11.84 11.47 1.52
CA GLU A 8 -10.49 11.24 2.05
C GLU A 8 -10.15 9.75 2.07
N GLN A 9 -11.08 8.89 2.52
CA GLN A 9 -10.88 7.44 2.52
C GLN A 9 -10.69 6.89 1.10
N LEU A 10 -11.44 7.41 0.13
CA LEU A 10 -11.30 7.02 -1.27
C LEU A 10 -9.94 7.42 -1.84
N ASP A 11 -9.45 8.61 -1.49
CA ASP A 11 -8.17 9.12 -1.99
C ASP A 11 -6.99 8.37 -1.35
N THR A 12 -7.06 8.07 -0.06
CA THR A 12 -6.14 7.15 0.63
C THR A 12 -6.14 5.77 -0.04
N ALA A 13 -7.31 5.18 -0.32
CA ALA A 13 -7.44 3.90 -0.99
C ALA A 13 -6.87 3.88 -2.42
N ARG A 14 -7.06 4.97 -3.17
CA ARG A 14 -6.48 5.12 -4.50
C ARG A 14 -4.97 5.17 -4.44
N ARG A 15 -4.40 5.96 -3.52
CA ARG A 15 -2.95 6.07 -3.34
C ARG A 15 -2.32 4.73 -2.95
N PHE A 16 -2.94 4.01 -2.01
CA PHE A 16 -2.52 2.65 -1.64
C PHE A 16 -2.46 1.72 -2.86
N LYS A 17 -3.56 1.67 -3.64
CA LYS A 17 -3.62 0.82 -4.85
C LYS A 17 -2.59 1.22 -5.90
N GLN A 18 -2.32 2.51 -6.08
CA GLN A 18 -1.33 2.99 -7.03
C GLN A 18 0.08 2.52 -6.67
N LEU A 19 0.48 2.66 -5.41
CA LEU A 19 1.79 2.21 -4.93
C LEU A 19 1.91 0.70 -5.00
N TYR A 20 0.91 -0.04 -4.51
CA TYR A 20 0.90 -1.50 -4.58
C TYR A 20 1.01 -2.02 -6.02
N ALA A 21 0.24 -1.44 -6.96
CA ALA A 21 0.32 -1.79 -8.37
C ALA A 21 1.64 -1.37 -9.02
N ARG A 22 2.29 -0.29 -8.55
CA ARG A 22 3.62 0.11 -9.02
C ARG A 22 4.68 -0.89 -8.58
N TYR A 23 4.64 -1.34 -7.32
CA TYR A 23 5.50 -2.40 -6.84
C TYR A 23 5.30 -3.69 -7.64
N GLN A 24 4.05 -4.16 -7.77
CA GLN A 24 3.79 -5.44 -8.46
C GLN A 24 4.26 -5.44 -9.91
N ARG A 25 4.12 -4.34 -10.64
CA ARG A 25 4.63 -4.24 -12.02
C ARG A 25 6.14 -4.30 -12.12
N ASN A 26 6.86 -3.83 -11.10
CA ASN A 26 8.32 -3.82 -11.09
C ASN A 26 8.91 -4.98 -10.29
N ARG A 27 8.07 -5.85 -9.70
CA ARG A 27 8.50 -6.94 -8.82
C ARG A 27 9.51 -7.86 -9.51
N ASP A 28 9.28 -8.20 -10.78
CA ASP A 28 10.19 -9.07 -11.53
C ASP A 28 11.56 -8.40 -11.72
N LEU A 29 11.60 -7.12 -12.07
CA LEU A 29 12.84 -6.34 -12.20
C LEU A 29 13.59 -6.21 -10.86
N ILE A 30 12.86 -6.05 -9.77
CA ILE A 30 13.43 -6.01 -8.41
C ILE A 30 14.00 -7.38 -8.03
N ALA A 31 13.26 -8.46 -8.29
CA ALA A 31 13.65 -9.83 -7.91
C ALA A 31 14.91 -10.30 -8.64
N VAL A 32 15.11 -9.90 -9.91
CA VAL A 32 16.33 -10.20 -10.67
C VAL A 32 17.47 -9.22 -10.39
N GLY A 33 17.27 -8.22 -9.52
CA GLY A 33 18.28 -7.20 -9.18
C GLY A 33 18.53 -6.17 -10.28
N ALA A 34 17.66 -6.09 -11.30
CA ALA A 34 17.79 -5.14 -12.41
C ALA A 34 17.20 -3.74 -12.10
N TYR A 35 16.54 -3.58 -10.94
CA TYR A 35 16.00 -2.29 -10.53
C TYR A 35 17.05 -1.41 -9.82
N ALA A 36 17.28 -0.21 -10.35
CA ALA A 36 18.16 0.78 -9.73
C ALA A 36 17.36 1.79 -8.89
N ARG A 37 17.71 1.91 -7.61
CA ARG A 37 17.15 2.93 -6.71
C ARG A 37 17.44 4.33 -7.27
N GLY A 38 16.44 5.22 -7.25
CA GLY A 38 16.52 6.57 -7.78
C GLY A 38 16.11 6.69 -9.26
N SER A 39 15.86 5.57 -9.95
CA SER A 39 15.37 5.58 -11.35
C SER A 39 13.92 6.06 -11.45
N ASP A 40 13.09 5.72 -10.47
CA ASP A 40 11.71 6.20 -10.35
C ASP A 40 11.34 6.43 -8.88
N PRO A 41 11.16 7.70 -8.46
CA PRO A 41 10.77 8.04 -7.09
C PRO A 41 9.47 7.34 -6.63
N VAL A 42 8.53 7.08 -7.53
CA VAL A 42 7.26 6.42 -7.19
C VAL A 42 7.47 4.93 -6.94
N THR A 43 8.32 4.27 -7.73
CA THR A 43 8.67 2.87 -7.51
C THR A 43 9.52 2.71 -6.25
N ASP A 44 10.44 3.62 -5.97
CA ASP A 44 11.21 3.63 -4.72
C ASP A 44 10.30 3.74 -3.50
N GLN A 45 9.31 4.65 -3.53
CA GLN A 45 8.31 4.75 -2.48
C GLN A 45 7.49 3.45 -2.36
N ALA A 46 7.07 2.87 -3.49
CA ALA A 46 6.32 1.63 -3.49
C ALA A 46 7.12 0.46 -2.88
N ILE A 47 8.42 0.37 -3.17
CA ILE A 47 9.34 -0.63 -2.58
C ILE A 47 9.47 -0.40 -1.08
N ALA A 48 9.71 0.84 -0.66
CA ALA A 48 9.89 1.17 0.76
C ALA A 48 8.63 0.86 1.59
N ARG A 49 7.44 1.08 1.02
CA ARG A 49 6.15 0.86 1.71
C ARG A 49 5.56 -0.55 1.52
N TYR A 50 6.14 -1.37 0.65
CA TYR A 50 5.61 -2.69 0.36
C TYR A 50 5.48 -3.59 1.60
N PRO A 51 6.48 -3.68 2.51
CA PRO A 51 6.36 -4.50 3.71
C PRO A 51 5.16 -4.09 4.59
N ASP A 52 4.96 -2.78 4.78
CA ASP A 52 3.86 -2.25 5.60
C ASP A 52 2.50 -2.48 4.90
N MET A 53 2.45 -2.32 3.57
CA MET A 53 1.27 -2.64 2.77
C MET A 53 0.91 -4.13 2.84
N GLU A 54 1.90 -5.01 2.77
CA GLU A 54 1.70 -6.46 2.86
C GLU A 54 1.20 -6.86 4.25
N ALA A 55 1.81 -6.33 5.31
CA ALA A 55 1.36 -6.55 6.68
C ALA A 55 -0.06 -6.04 6.91
N PHE A 56 -0.43 -4.88 6.36
CA PHE A 56 -1.80 -4.34 6.46
C PHE A 56 -2.85 -5.20 5.74
N LEU A 57 -2.49 -5.82 4.62
CA LEU A 57 -3.41 -6.68 3.85
C LEU A 57 -3.58 -8.07 4.46
N GLN A 58 -2.66 -8.48 5.33
CA GLN A 58 -2.72 -9.74 6.04
C GLN A 58 -3.48 -9.56 7.35
N GLN A 59 -4.40 -10.49 7.65
CA GLN A 59 -5.13 -10.53 8.90
C GLN A 59 -5.20 -11.97 9.38
N GLY A 60 -4.85 -12.21 10.63
CA GLY A 60 -4.95 -13.54 11.24
C GLY A 60 -6.40 -14.01 11.36
N MET A 61 -6.63 -15.34 11.37
CA MET A 61 -7.98 -15.91 11.47
C MET A 61 -8.74 -15.48 12.73
N PHE A 62 -8.03 -15.20 13.82
CA PHE A 62 -8.59 -14.77 15.10
C PHE A 62 -8.34 -13.28 15.39
N GLU A 63 -7.78 -12.56 14.42
CA GLU A 63 -7.55 -11.13 14.54
C GLU A 63 -8.84 -10.40 14.18
N ASN A 64 -9.29 -9.50 15.04
CA ASN A 64 -10.40 -8.60 14.76
C ASN A 64 -9.87 -7.18 14.78
N GLU A 65 -10.30 -6.37 13.81
CA GLU A 65 -9.97 -4.96 13.82
C GLU A 65 -11.21 -4.09 13.61
N SER A 66 -11.28 -3.04 14.42
CA SER A 66 -12.33 -2.04 14.32
C SER A 66 -12.17 -1.21 13.05
N ARG A 67 -13.27 -0.64 12.57
CA ARG A 67 -13.24 0.24 11.39
C ARG A 67 -12.32 1.44 11.62
N GLU A 68 -12.34 2.04 12.80
CA GLU A 68 -11.54 3.22 13.13
C GLU A 68 -10.05 2.92 13.09
N HIS A 69 -9.61 1.88 13.79
CA HIS A 69 -8.21 1.46 13.75
C HIS A 69 -7.75 0.97 12.35
N THR A 70 -8.64 0.34 11.57
CA THR A 70 -8.30 -0.05 10.19
C THR A 70 -7.97 1.17 9.35
N LEU A 71 -8.74 2.26 9.51
CA LEU A 71 -8.50 3.52 8.81
C LEU A 71 -7.20 4.18 9.28
N GLU A 72 -6.94 4.19 10.59
CA GLU A 72 -5.68 4.71 11.14
C GLU A 72 -4.47 3.93 10.63
N LYS A 73 -4.52 2.59 10.66
CA LYS A 73 -3.48 1.72 10.10
C LYS A 73 -3.26 2.01 8.62
N MET A 74 -4.33 2.14 7.84
CA MET A 74 -4.25 2.45 6.41
C MET A 74 -3.59 3.80 6.13
N HIS A 75 -3.89 4.82 6.93
CA HIS A 75 -3.24 6.13 6.84
C HIS A 75 -1.76 6.05 7.23
N GLY A 76 -1.42 5.30 8.29
CA GLY A 76 -0.05 5.08 8.74
C GLY A 76 0.85 4.42 7.70
N VAL A 77 0.33 3.44 6.96
CA VAL A 77 1.07 2.78 5.87
C VAL A 77 1.53 3.76 4.77
N LEU A 78 0.78 4.86 4.57
CA LEU A 78 1.03 5.85 3.53
C LEU A 78 1.74 7.12 4.02
N ALA A 79 1.92 7.28 5.34
CA ALA A 79 2.58 8.43 5.99
C ALA A 79 4.09 8.27 5.97
#